data_AF-A0AAD9XQH5-F1
#
_entry.id   AF-A0AAD9XQH5-F1
#
_cell.length_a   1.000
_cell.length_b   1.000
_cell.length_c   1.000
_cell.angle_alpha   90.00
_cell.angle_beta   90.00
_cell.angle_gamma   90.00
#
_symmetry.space_group_name_H-M   'P 1'
#
loop_
_entity.id
_entity.type
_entity.pdbx_description
1 polymer ?
#
loop_
_entity_poly.entity_id
_entity_poly.type
_entity_poly.pdbx_seq_one_letter_code
_entity_poly.pdbx_strand_id
1 'polypeptide(L)'
;MIPTKYLSKMGIYEVECQGTKVKAILVEHEAFLDAKIVEYKTSLQNQGCPVVGIDFKVNSCDKKVDLVILCGQNHCLLIKVPKIHSYPQSPGGFGCDRNLCFVGTGIPDKLPGLTL
;
A
#
# COMPACT_ATOMS: atom_id res chain seq x y z
N MET A 1 -26.35 4.05 -1.69
CA MET A 1 -25.05 4.45 -1.11
C MET A 1 -24.73 3.53 0.05
N ILE A 2 -23.53 2.93 0.08
CA ILE A 2 -23.06 2.15 1.25
C ILE A 2 -22.45 3.14 2.25
N PRO A 3 -22.83 3.12 3.54
CA PRO A 3 -22.24 4.02 4.53
C PRO A 3 -20.74 3.79 4.72
N THR A 4 -19.98 4.86 4.94
CA THR A 4 -18.51 4.87 5.04
C THR A 4 -17.96 3.95 6.14
N LYS A 5 -18.70 3.77 7.25
CA LYS A 5 -18.36 2.82 8.33
C LYS A 5 -18.31 1.36 7.87
N TYR A 6 -19.12 0.98 6.89
CA TYR A 6 -19.10 -0.37 6.33
C TYR A 6 -18.01 -0.48 5.28
N LEU A 7 -17.81 0.56 4.46
CA LEU A 7 -16.74 0.61 3.46
C LEU A 7 -15.34 0.48 4.10
N SER A 8 -15.10 1.08 5.27
CA SER A 8 -13.81 0.98 5.97
C SER A 8 -13.46 -0.42 6.51
N LYS A 9 -14.47 -1.30 6.59
CA LYS A 9 -14.33 -2.71 6.97
C LYS A 9 -14.29 -3.65 5.75
N MET A 10 -14.69 -3.16 4.58
CA MET A 10 -14.55 -3.87 3.32
C MET A 10 -13.09 -3.77 2.83
N GLY A 11 -12.66 -4.72 2.01
CA GLY A 11 -11.31 -4.73 1.48
C GLY A 11 -10.26 -5.33 2.41
N ILE A 12 -10.63 -5.95 3.53
CA ILE A 12 -9.70 -6.73 4.36
C ILE A 12 -9.82 -8.20 3.95
N TYR A 13 -8.71 -8.80 3.55
CA TYR A 13 -8.61 -10.18 3.10
C TYR A 13 -7.53 -10.91 3.89
N GLU A 14 -7.72 -12.20 4.13
CA GLU A 14 -6.69 -13.10 4.62
C GLU A 14 -6.33 -14.03 3.47
N VAL A 15 -5.07 -14.01 3.05
CA VAL A 15 -4.55 -14.82 1.95
C VAL A 15 -3.36 -15.65 2.45
N GLU A 16 -3.20 -16.85 1.92
CA GLU A 16 -2.05 -17.68 2.25
C GLU A 16 -0.95 -17.51 1.21
N CYS A 17 0.22 -17.06 1.65
CA CYS A 17 1.41 -16.91 0.83
C CYS A 17 2.49 -17.85 1.38
N GLN A 18 2.86 -18.88 0.62
CA GLN A 18 3.90 -19.85 1.00
C GLN A 18 3.69 -20.45 2.42
N GLY A 19 2.45 -20.82 2.75
CA GLY A 19 2.09 -21.37 4.06
C GLY A 19 1.97 -20.34 5.19
N THR A 20 2.18 -19.05 4.90
CA THR A 20 2.01 -17.95 5.87
C THR A 20 0.72 -17.20 5.58
N LYS A 21 -0.10 -17.01 6.61
CA LYS A 21 -1.30 -16.17 6.53
C LYS A 21 -0.93 -14.70 6.51
N VAL A 22 -1.36 -14.00 5.46
CA VAL A 22 -1.11 -12.58 5.23
C VAL A 22 -2.44 -11.83 5.26
N LYS A 23 -2.50 -10.79 6.09
CA LYS A 23 -3.62 -9.84 6.11
C LYS A 23 -3.40 -8.78 5.04
N ALA A 24 -4.18 -8.83 3.97
CA ALA A 24 -4.14 -7.87 2.89
C ALA A 24 -5.28 -6.83 3.03
N ILE A 25 -4.96 -5.55 2.97
CA ILE A 25 -5.91 -4.45 3.07
C ILE A 25 -5.94 -3.72 1.73
N LEU A 26 -7.05 -3.79 1.01
CA LEU A 26 -7.29 -3.09 -0.24
C LEU A 26 -7.96 -1.74 0.03
N VAL A 27 -7.31 -0.66 -0.42
CA VAL A 27 -7.81 0.70 -0.38
C VAL A 27 -8.22 1.12 -1.79
N GLU A 28 -9.53 1.27 -2.00
CA GLU A 28 -10.10 1.72 -3.28
C GLU A 28 -10.68 3.14 -3.23
N HIS A 29 -10.72 3.78 -2.06
CA HIS A 29 -11.29 5.10 -1.88
C HIS A 29 -10.34 6.02 -1.13
N GLU A 30 -10.10 7.20 -1.69
CA GLU A 30 -9.20 8.23 -1.17
C GLU A 30 -9.50 8.64 0.27
N ALA A 31 -10.79 8.68 0.66
CA ALA A 31 -11.23 9.01 2.01
C ALA A 31 -10.67 8.10 3.12
N PHE A 32 -10.18 6.89 2.77
CA PHE A 32 -9.61 5.95 3.73
C PHE A 32 -8.08 5.80 3.60
N LEU A 33 -7.47 6.45 2.62
CA LEU A 33 -6.06 6.25 2.28
C LEU A 33 -5.14 6.64 3.44
N ASP A 34 -5.25 7.87 3.92
CA ASP A 34 -4.42 8.39 5.01
C ASP A 34 -4.59 7.57 6.29
N ALA A 35 -5.84 7.27 6.65
CA ALA A 35 -6.14 6.48 7.83
C ALA A 35 -5.53 5.07 7.76
N LYS A 36 -5.61 4.41 6.59
CA LYS A 36 -5.04 3.08 6.39
C LYS A 36 -3.52 3.08 6.30
N ILE A 37 -2.93 4.13 5.75
CA ILE A 37 -1.47 4.34 5.78
C ILE A 37 -0.99 4.47 7.22
N VAL A 38 -1.63 5.30 8.03
CA VAL A 38 -1.28 5.47 9.45
C VAL A 38 -1.47 4.17 10.24
N GLU A 39 -2.60 3.49 10.06
CA GLU A 39 -2.87 2.19 10.72
C GLU A 39 -1.77 1.16 10.37
N TYR A 40 -1.41 1.07 9.10
CA TYR A 40 -0.39 0.16 8.62
C TYR A 40 1.01 0.52 9.14
N LYS A 41 1.40 1.80 9.11
CA LYS A 41 2.68 2.27 9.69
C LYS A 41 2.79 1.97 11.18
N THR A 42 1.75 2.25 11.95
CA THR A 42 1.70 1.93 13.39
C THR A 42 1.84 0.42 13.63
N SER A 43 1.21 -0.41 12.78
CA SER A 43 1.35 -1.87 12.85
C SER A 43 2.80 -2.30 12.66
N LEU A 44 3.49 -1.76 11.65
CA LEU A 44 4.90 -2.07 11.37
C LEU A 44 5.82 -1.66 12.52
N GLN A 45 5.60 -0.47 13.08
CA GLN A 45 6.38 0.05 14.22
C GLN A 45 6.21 -0.84 15.45
N ASN A 46 4.97 -1.22 15.79
CA ASN A 46 4.69 -2.10 16.92
C ASN A 46 5.34 -3.49 16.76
N GLN A 47 5.51 -3.93 15.53
CA GLN A 47 6.13 -5.21 15.19
C GLN A 47 7.66 -5.12 15.04
N GLY A 48 8.26 -3.94 15.22
CA GLY A 48 9.69 -3.71 15.03
C GLY A 48 10.14 -4.01 13.60
N CYS A 49 9.27 -3.82 12.61
CA CYS A 49 9.57 -4.10 11.20
C CYS A 49 9.90 -2.80 10.46
N PRO A 50 11.18 -2.47 10.27
CA PRO A 50 11.57 -1.26 9.52
C PRO A 50 11.56 -1.50 8.01
N VAL A 51 11.43 -2.74 7.54
CA VAL A 51 11.54 -3.07 6.11
C VAL A 51 10.16 -3.30 5.50
N VAL A 52 9.87 -2.58 4.42
CA VAL A 52 8.62 -2.69 3.68
C VAL A 52 8.93 -3.07 2.24
N GLY A 53 8.46 -4.25 1.83
CA GLY A 53 8.41 -4.65 0.44
C GLY A 53 7.48 -3.73 -0.34
N ILE A 54 7.91 -3.24 -1.49
CA ILE A 54 7.10 -2.41 -2.39
C ILE A 54 7.10 -3.02 -3.79
N ASP A 55 5.91 -3.09 -4.39
CA ASP A 55 5.73 -3.47 -5.79
C ASP A 55 4.58 -2.70 -6.44
N PHE A 56 4.56 -2.69 -7.78
CA PHE A 56 3.59 -1.97 -8.59
C PHE A 56 2.98 -2.89 -9.63
N LYS A 57 1.65 -2.87 -9.73
CA LYS A 57 0.94 -3.37 -10.90
C LYS A 57 0.76 -2.22 -11.87
N VAL A 58 1.43 -2.31 -13.01
CA VAL A 58 1.34 -1.34 -14.10
C VAL A 58 0.36 -1.87 -15.14
N ASN A 59 -0.55 -1.02 -15.57
CA ASN A 59 -1.47 -1.31 -16.65
C ASN A 59 -0.71 -1.38 -17.98
N SER A 60 -0.83 -2.50 -18.69
CA SER A 60 -0.09 -2.72 -19.94
C SER A 60 -0.51 -1.78 -21.07
N CYS A 61 -1.73 -1.22 -21.02
CA CYS A 61 -2.29 -0.41 -22.10
C CYS A 61 -1.83 1.06 -22.03
N ASP A 62 -1.86 1.69 -20.85
CA ASP A 62 -1.54 3.11 -20.68
C ASP A 62 -0.28 3.38 -19.85
N LYS A 63 0.42 2.32 -19.44
CA LYS A 63 1.65 2.36 -18.61
C LYS A 63 1.47 3.08 -17.27
N LYS A 64 0.23 3.22 -16.78
CA LYS A 64 -0.02 3.81 -15.46
C LYS A 64 0.01 2.76 -14.37
N VAL A 65 0.35 3.19 -13.15
CA VAL A 65 0.24 2.34 -11.96
C VAL A 65 -1.25 2.15 -11.65
N ASP A 66 -1.72 0.91 -11.67
CA ASP A 66 -3.07 0.53 -11.26
C ASP A 66 -3.12 0.20 -9.77
N LEU A 67 -2.05 -0.38 -9.25
CA LEU A 67 -1.96 -0.85 -7.86
C LEU A 67 -0.56 -0.61 -7.31
N VAL A 68 -0.49 0.01 -6.14
CA VAL A 68 0.72 0.02 -5.29
C VAL A 68 0.53 -1.06 -4.23
N ILE A 69 1.52 -1.89 -4.04
CA ILE A 69 1.53 -2.97 -3.05
C ILE A 69 2.64 -2.67 -2.06
N LEU A 70 2.29 -2.61 -0.78
CA LEU A 70 3.22 -2.46 0.34
C LEU A 70 3.05 -3.67 1.23
N CYS A 71 4.13 -4.38 1.56
CA CYS A 71 4.08 -5.56 2.41
C CYS A 71 5.16 -5.50 3.48
N GLY A 72 4.80 -5.77 4.73
CA GLY A 72 5.72 -5.84 5.85
C GLY A 72 5.22 -6.90 6.83
N GLN A 73 6.13 -7.81 7.18
CA GLN A 73 5.79 -9.07 7.87
C GLN A 73 4.61 -9.80 7.21
N ASN A 74 3.52 -10.02 7.95
CA ASN A 74 2.30 -10.68 7.53
C ASN A 74 1.16 -9.69 7.21
N HIS A 75 1.47 -8.42 6.98
CA HIS A 75 0.51 -7.40 6.59
C HIS A 75 0.87 -6.83 5.22
N CYS A 76 -0.13 -6.68 4.36
CA CYS A 76 0.02 -5.97 3.10
C CYS A 76 -1.06 -4.89 2.96
N LEU A 77 -0.66 -3.72 2.45
CA LEU A 77 -1.53 -2.62 2.07
C LEU A 77 -1.49 -2.49 0.54
N LEU A 78 -2.65 -2.71 -0.09
CA LEU A 78 -2.85 -2.64 -1.53
C LEU A 78 -3.64 -1.36 -1.83
N ILE A 79 -3.07 -0.46 -2.62
CA ILE A 79 -3.65 0.87 -2.90
C ILE A 79 -3.98 0.95 -4.39
N LYS A 80 -5.26 1.07 -4.73
CA LYS A 80 -5.72 1.13 -6.13
C LYS A 80 -5.74 2.57 -6.63
N VAL A 81 -4.73 2.93 -7.41
CA VAL A 81 -4.39 4.31 -7.80
C VAL A 81 -5.41 5.01 -8.71
N PRO A 82 -6.04 4.36 -9.72
CA PRO A 82 -6.95 5.06 -10.65
C PRO A 82 -8.17 5.72 -10.00
N LYS A 83 -8.46 5.39 -8.74
CA LYS A 83 -9.56 5.94 -7.94
C LYS A 83 -9.11 7.00 -6.92
N ILE A 84 -7.85 7.41 -6.95
CA ILE A 84 -7.22 8.31 -5.99
C ILE A 84 -6.72 9.53 -6.77
N HIS A 85 -7.37 10.68 -6.57
CA HIS A 85 -7.08 11.90 -7.34
C HIS A 85 -5.95 12.73 -6.72
N SER A 86 -5.68 12.53 -5.43
CA SER A 86 -4.50 13.09 -4.76
C SER A 86 -3.83 12.06 -3.85
N TYR A 87 -2.49 12.00 -3.91
CA TYR A 87 -1.72 11.21 -2.94
C TYR A 87 -1.60 12.02 -1.64
N PRO A 88 -1.64 11.38 -0.45
CA PRO A 88 -1.53 12.06 0.82
C PRO A 88 -0.34 13.03 0.82
N GLN A 89 -0.66 14.31 0.88
CA GLN A 89 0.30 15.40 1.14
C GLN A 89 0.58 15.51 2.65
N SER A 90 -0.06 14.69 3.47
CA SER A 90 0.17 14.69 4.91
C SER A 90 1.63 14.30 5.21
N PRO A 91 2.25 14.89 6.25
CA PRO A 91 3.62 14.58 6.65
C PRO A 91 3.82 13.11 7.10
N GLY A 92 2.74 12.33 7.15
CA GLY A 92 2.75 10.87 7.30
C GLY A 92 2.73 10.09 5.98
N GLY A 93 2.93 10.73 4.83
CA GLY A 93 3.02 10.09 3.52
C GLY A 93 4.08 8.99 3.46
N PHE A 94 3.86 7.98 2.62
CA PHE A 94 4.68 6.76 2.58
C PHE A 94 6.11 7.01 2.07
N GLY A 95 6.29 7.94 1.13
CA GLY A 95 7.58 8.20 0.47
C GLY A 95 8.60 9.02 1.26
N CYS A 96 8.22 9.61 2.40
CA CYS A 96 9.11 10.51 3.17
C CYS A 96 9.45 9.98 4.58
N ASP A 97 9.04 8.76 4.92
CA ASP A 97 9.26 8.20 6.25
C ASP A 97 10.65 7.61 6.39
N ARG A 98 11.55 8.35 7.05
CA ARG A 98 12.96 7.94 7.24
C ARG A 98 13.12 6.71 8.13
N ASN A 99 12.06 6.27 8.80
CA ASN A 99 12.08 5.09 9.66
C ASN A 99 11.77 3.79 8.91
N LEU A 100 11.36 3.88 7.63
CA LEU A 100 11.03 2.73 6.80
C LEU A 100 12.03 2.60 5.65
N CYS A 101 12.54 1.37 5.47
CA CYS A 101 13.37 0.96 4.36
C CYS A 101 12.50 0.24 3.33
N PHE A 102 12.35 0.83 2.15
CA PHE A 102 11.58 0.25 1.06
C PHE A 102 12.44 -0.66 0.20
N VAL A 103 11.97 -1.88 -0.04
CA VAL A 103 12.66 -2.87 -0.86
C VAL A 103 11.74 -3.34 -1.98
N GLY A 104 12.19 -3.21 -3.22
CA GLY A 104 11.45 -3.74 -4.37
C GLY A 104 12.38 -4.15 -5.48
N THR A 105 11.86 -4.96 -6.40
CA THR A 105 12.64 -5.52 -7.52
C THR A 105 12.03 -5.10 -8.85
N GLY A 106 12.89 -4.82 -9.84
CA GLY A 106 12.44 -4.42 -11.18
C GLY A 106 11.66 -3.10 -11.23
N ILE A 107 11.73 -2.27 -10.19
CA ILE A 107 11.05 -0.95 -10.15
C ILE A 107 11.52 -0.04 -11.29
N PRO A 108 12.83 0.08 -11.60
CA PRO A 108 13.29 0.93 -12.70
C PRO A 108 12.72 0.50 -14.07
N ASP A 109 12.52 -0.81 -14.27
CA ASP A 109 11.99 -1.37 -15.51
C ASP A 109 10.46 -1.16 -15.62
N LYS A 110 9.76 -1.25 -14.48
CA LYS A 110 8.30 -1.06 -14.40
C LYS A 110 7.90 0.41 -14.45
N LEU A 111 8.70 1.28 -13.83
CA LEU A 111 8.46 2.72 -13.67
C LEU A 111 9.76 3.50 -13.94
N PRO A 112 10.13 3.70 -15.21
CA PRO A 112 11.31 4.45 -15.55
C PRO A 112 11.18 5.90 -15.04
N GLY A 113 12.05 6.28 -14.09
CA GLY A 113 12.07 7.60 -13.45
C GLY A 113 11.64 7.64 -11.98
N LEU A 114 11.16 6.53 -11.41
CA LEU A 114 10.89 6.46 -9.96
C LEU A 114 12.17 6.06 -9.21
N THR A 115 12.83 7.03 -8.57
CA THR A 115 13.90 6.79 -7.60
C THR A 115 13.30 6.77 -6.20
N LEU A 116 13.40 5.64 -5.50
CA LEU A 116 12.99 5.50 -4.09
C LEU A 116 14.06 6.02 -3.15
#